data_AF-A0A8C9X8S5-F1
#
_entry.id   AF-A0A8C9X8S5-F1
#
_cell.length_a   1.000
_cell.length_b   1.000
_cell.length_c   1.000
_cell.angle_alpha   90.00
_cell.angle_beta   90.00
_cell.angle_gamma   90.00
#
_symmetry.space_group_name_H-M   'P 1'
#
loop_
_entity.id
_entity.type
_entity.pdbx_description
1 polymer ?
#
loop_
_entity_poly.entity_id
_entity_poly.type
_entity_poly.pdbx_seq_one_letter_code
_entity_poly.pdbx_strand_id
1 'polypeptide(L)'
;MTTNKWTLTYLLNPLHTLWAMTLGSMNSINPESTEEHVAEGRNINLTCTYEGDIYNIQWYRQYQRSRPEFLISITEGGLINPTGSDFSAHIDKKGKRVDLEISSAKVSDSAVYYCALQPTVTGNTKTLYKNLWSKLHERIIA
;
A
#
# COMPACT_ATOMS: atom_id res chain seq x y z
N MET A 1 49.87 -23.45 6.92
CA MET A 1 48.68 -24.08 7.52
C MET A 1 47.46 -23.43 6.87
N THR A 2 47.00 -23.91 5.71
CA THR A 2 45.90 -24.90 5.52
C THR A 2 44.60 -24.42 6.17
N THR A 3 43.48 -24.20 5.47
CA THR A 3 42.87 -25.12 4.50
C THR A 3 42.16 -24.49 3.28
N ASN A 4 42.47 -25.16 2.18
CA ASN A 4 42.01 -25.29 0.80
C ASN A 4 40.52 -25.60 0.50
N LYS A 5 40.11 -25.09 -0.69
CA LYS A 5 39.36 -25.73 -1.81
C LYS A 5 37.84 -26.00 -1.68
N TRP A 6 37.07 -25.26 -2.48
CA TRP A 6 36.20 -25.77 -3.57
C TRP A 6 36.17 -24.69 -4.67
N THR A 7 36.96 -24.82 -5.74
CA THR A 7 36.48 -25.22 -7.09
C THR A 7 35.28 -24.37 -7.56
N LEU A 8 35.53 -23.29 -8.29
CA LEU A 8 35.71 -23.22 -9.76
C LEU A 8 34.39 -22.95 -10.50
N THR A 9 34.54 -22.15 -11.55
CA THR A 9 33.68 -22.05 -12.75
C THR A 9 32.29 -21.45 -12.60
N TYR A 10 32.20 -20.12 -12.74
CA TYR A 10 31.09 -19.49 -13.46
C TYR A 10 31.62 -18.42 -14.41
N LEU A 11 32.36 -18.86 -15.42
CA LEU A 11 32.45 -18.16 -16.69
C LEU A 11 32.03 -19.16 -17.77
N LEU A 12 31.18 -18.69 -18.69
CA LEU A 12 30.83 -19.28 -19.99
C LEU A 12 29.70 -20.32 -20.02
N ASN A 13 28.44 -19.86 -20.07
CA ASN A 13 27.39 -20.57 -20.82
C ASN A 13 26.38 -19.57 -21.42
N PRO A 14 26.23 -19.47 -22.77
CA PRO A 14 25.37 -18.48 -23.42
C PRO A 14 23.87 -18.85 -23.43
N LEU A 15 23.46 -19.95 -22.80
CA LEU A 15 22.04 -20.34 -22.69
C LEU A 15 21.30 -19.71 -21.49
N HIS A 16 21.99 -18.98 -20.61
CA HIS A 16 21.41 -18.38 -19.40
C HIS A 16 21.16 -16.86 -19.49
N THR A 17 21.35 -16.26 -20.66
CA THR A 17 21.00 -14.85 -20.93
C THR A 17 19.50 -14.65 -21.22
N LEU A 18 18.70 -15.72 -21.22
CA LEU A 18 17.25 -15.70 -21.46
C LEU A 18 16.39 -15.68 -20.19
N TRP A 19 16.97 -15.43 -19.02
CA TRP A 19 16.19 -15.24 -17.78
C TRP A 19 16.18 -13.79 -17.26
N ALA A 20 16.82 -12.86 -17.96
CA ALA A 20 16.55 -11.43 -17.77
C ALA A 20 15.17 -11.08 -18.38
N MET A 21 14.13 -11.83 -17.98
CA MET A 21 12.78 -11.31 -18.03
C MET A 21 12.81 -10.08 -17.14
N THR A 22 12.67 -8.91 -17.76
CA THR A 22 12.46 -7.65 -17.07
C THR A 22 11.40 -7.88 -16.00
N LEU A 23 11.79 -7.82 -14.72
CA LEU A 23 10.79 -7.64 -13.67
C LEU A 23 10.14 -6.30 -13.98
N GLY A 24 8.91 -6.35 -14.53
CA GLY A 24 8.05 -5.18 -14.52
C GLY A 24 7.96 -4.70 -13.08
N SER A 25 8.09 -3.39 -12.88
CA SER A 25 7.89 -2.78 -11.56
C SER A 25 6.51 -3.20 -11.06
N MET A 26 6.46 -3.98 -9.98
CA MET A 26 5.20 -4.38 -9.38
C MET A 26 4.77 -3.28 -8.42
N ASN A 27 3.65 -2.63 -8.73
CA ASN A 27 3.06 -1.62 -7.87
C ASN A 27 2.75 -2.23 -6.48
N SER A 28 3.11 -1.51 -5.42
CA SER A 28 2.82 -1.92 -4.04
C SER A 28 2.41 -0.74 -3.17
N ILE A 29 1.66 -1.02 -2.11
CA ILE A 29 1.31 -0.04 -1.07
C ILE A 29 1.40 -0.72 0.29
N ASN A 30 1.93 0.01 1.27
CA ASN A 30 2.18 -0.48 2.61
C ASN A 30 1.91 0.61 3.64
N PRO A 31 1.27 0.31 4.78
CA PRO A 31 1.16 1.26 5.87
C PRO A 31 2.53 1.49 6.51
N GLU A 32 2.79 2.72 6.96
CA GLU A 32 4.05 3.08 7.64
C GLU A 32 4.08 2.57 9.09
N SER A 33 2.92 2.56 9.73
CA SER A 33 2.71 1.96 11.04
C SER A 33 1.55 0.97 11.01
N THR A 34 1.70 -0.09 11.78
CA THR A 34 0.64 -1.07 11.98
C THR A 34 -0.36 -0.64 13.04
N GLU A 35 0.00 0.23 13.98
CA GLU A 35 -0.85 0.67 15.11
C GLU A 35 -0.54 2.12 15.49
N GLU A 36 -1.56 2.92 15.79
CA GLU A 36 -1.40 4.36 16.05
C GLU A 36 -2.40 4.83 17.10
N HIS A 37 -1.94 5.32 18.24
CA HIS A 37 -2.81 5.79 19.31
C HIS A 37 -2.91 7.31 19.35
N VAL A 38 -4.14 7.82 19.47
CA VAL A 38 -4.36 9.27 19.57
C VAL A 38 -5.36 9.62 20.66
N ALA A 39 -5.08 10.69 21.40
CA ALA A 39 -6.02 11.22 22.39
C ALA A 39 -7.22 11.87 21.68
N GLU A 40 -8.41 11.71 22.26
CA GLU A 40 -9.64 12.30 21.73
C GLU A 40 -9.49 13.81 21.50
N GLY A 41 -10.06 14.30 20.39
CA GLY A 41 -10.01 15.70 19.97
C GLY A 41 -8.72 16.12 19.30
N ARG A 42 -7.70 15.24 19.19
CA ARG A 42 -6.47 15.51 18.43
C ARG A 42 -6.60 15.02 16.99
N ASN A 43 -5.76 15.58 16.12
CA ASN A 43 -5.64 15.11 14.74
C ASN A 43 -4.65 13.96 14.67
N ILE A 44 -4.90 13.02 13.76
CA ILE A 44 -4.01 11.91 13.45
C ILE A 44 -3.89 11.75 11.93
N ASN A 45 -2.68 11.43 11.47
CA ASN A 45 -2.41 11.10 10.08
C ASN A 45 -2.03 9.63 9.99
N LEU A 46 -2.82 8.85 9.26
CA LEU A 46 -2.48 7.47 8.91
C LEU A 46 -1.72 7.50 7.59
N THR A 47 -0.49 6.99 7.59
CA THR A 47 0.40 7.09 6.42
C THR A 47 0.57 5.74 5.73
N CYS A 48 0.53 5.74 4.40
CA CYS A 48 1.01 4.65 3.57
C CYS A 48 2.12 5.10 2.62
N THR A 49 3.06 4.21 2.36
CA THR A 49 4.07 4.33 1.32
C THR A 49 3.67 3.48 0.12
N TYR A 50 4.03 3.90 -1.08
CA TYR A 50 3.75 3.13 -2.29
C TYR A 50 4.95 3.09 -3.23
N GLU A 51 4.97 2.11 -4.13
CA GLU A 51 6.00 1.98 -5.17
C GLU A 51 5.33 1.81 -6.52
N GLY A 52 6.05 2.25 -7.57
CA GLY A 52 5.61 2.15 -8.96
C GLY A 52 4.71 3.30 -9.44
N ASP A 53 4.04 3.03 -10.56
CA ASP A 53 3.21 3.98 -11.29
C ASP A 53 1.74 3.80 -10.87
N ILE A 54 1.32 4.62 -9.90
CA ILE A 54 0.00 4.54 -9.29
C ILE A 54 -0.93 5.57 -9.91
N TYR A 55 -2.10 5.12 -10.37
CA TYR A 55 -3.13 6.02 -10.86
C TYR A 55 -4.01 6.58 -9.74
N ASN A 56 -4.47 5.70 -8.84
CA ASN A 56 -5.42 6.05 -7.78
C ASN A 56 -5.14 5.24 -6.52
N ILE A 57 -5.17 5.93 -5.39
CA ILE A 57 -5.06 5.38 -4.04
C ILE A 57 -6.39 5.61 -3.34
N GLN A 58 -6.86 4.58 -2.63
CA GLN A 58 -8.16 4.53 -1.99
C GLN A 58 -8.01 4.22 -0.51
N TRP A 59 -8.75 4.94 0.32
CA TRP A 59 -8.82 4.71 1.75
C TRP A 59 -10.15 4.09 2.14
N TYR A 60 -10.07 3.12 3.04
CA TYR A 60 -11.20 2.40 3.59
C TYR A 60 -11.12 2.37 5.11
N ARG A 61 -12.29 2.26 5.76
CA ARG A 61 -12.42 2.01 7.18
C ARG A 61 -13.23 0.76 7.42
N GLN A 62 -12.85 -0.04 8.40
CA GLN A 62 -13.55 -1.24 8.79
C GLN A 62 -13.69 -1.31 10.31
N TYR A 63 -14.92 -1.21 10.78
CA TYR A 63 -15.26 -1.56 12.15
C TYR A 63 -15.15 -3.07 12.37
N GLN A 64 -14.94 -3.49 13.62
CA GLN A 64 -14.85 -4.90 13.97
C GLN A 64 -16.04 -5.69 13.38
N ARG A 65 -15.73 -6.79 12.68
CA ARG A 65 -16.71 -7.69 12.03
C ARG A 65 -17.61 -7.04 10.97
N SER A 66 -17.31 -5.82 10.55
CA SER A 66 -18.02 -5.12 9.47
C SER A 66 -17.29 -5.28 8.15
N ARG A 67 -17.93 -4.91 7.04
CA ARG A 67 -17.25 -4.81 5.74
C ARG A 67 -16.44 -3.50 5.67
N PRO A 68 -15.33 -3.45 4.90
CA PRO A 68 -14.66 -2.18 4.62
C PRO A 68 -15.59 -1.20 3.91
N GLU A 69 -15.61 0.03 4.38
CA GLU A 69 -16.35 1.17 3.84
C GLU A 69 -15.36 2.12 3.15
N PHE A 70 -15.67 2.52 1.92
CA PHE A 70 -14.86 3.49 1.19
C PHE A 70 -14.98 4.88 1.83
N LEU A 71 -13.85 5.55 2.04
CA LEU A 71 -13.78 6.88 2.66
C LEU A 71 -13.45 7.99 1.69
N ILE A 72 -12.37 7.81 0.93
CA ILE A 72 -11.80 8.85 0.07
C ILE A 72 -10.82 8.21 -0.91
N SER A 73 -10.65 8.82 -2.08
CA SER A 73 -9.56 8.46 -2.98
C SER A 73 -8.80 9.69 -3.44
N ILE A 74 -7.52 9.48 -3.73
CA ILE A 74 -6.60 10.51 -4.21
C ILE A 74 -5.78 9.93 -5.37
N THR A 75 -5.66 10.68 -6.45
CA THR A 75 -4.74 10.32 -7.54
C THR A 75 -3.33 10.79 -7.20
N GLU A 76 -2.31 10.21 -7.83
CA GLU A 76 -0.93 10.69 -7.67
C GLU A 76 -0.76 12.15 -8.15
N GLY A 77 -1.68 12.62 -9.01
CA GLY A 77 -1.79 14.01 -9.43
C GLY A 77 -2.47 14.94 -8.40
N GLY A 78 -2.86 14.43 -7.24
CA GLY A 78 -3.49 15.21 -6.17
C GLY A 78 -4.98 15.48 -6.36
N LEU A 79 -5.64 14.82 -7.31
CA LEU A 79 -7.09 14.94 -7.46
C LEU A 79 -7.78 14.07 -6.42
N ILE A 80 -8.58 14.71 -5.58
CA ILE A 80 -9.31 14.07 -4.48
C ILE A 80 -10.77 13.85 -4.90
N ASN A 81 -11.28 12.63 -4.72
CA ASN A 81 -12.70 12.34 -4.82
C ASN A 81 -13.24 12.00 -3.42
N PRO A 82 -13.83 12.99 -2.71
CA PRO A 82 -14.38 12.77 -1.39
C PRO A 82 -15.80 12.19 -1.45
N THR A 83 -16.16 11.36 -0.48
CA THR A 83 -17.56 10.88 -0.29
C THR A 83 -18.39 11.73 0.69
N GLY A 84 -17.89 12.91 1.09
CA GLY A 84 -18.59 13.81 2.02
C GLY A 84 -18.33 13.51 3.50
N SER A 85 -17.24 12.83 3.82
CA SER A 85 -16.79 12.47 5.17
C SER A 85 -15.84 13.50 5.79
N ASP A 86 -15.70 13.49 7.12
CA ASP A 86 -14.74 14.32 7.92
C ASP A 86 -13.25 13.97 7.69
N PHE A 87 -12.94 13.25 6.61
CA PHE A 87 -11.60 12.77 6.27
C PHE A 87 -10.97 13.64 5.18
N SER A 88 -9.69 13.93 5.33
CA SER A 88 -8.86 14.56 4.29
C SER A 88 -7.75 13.62 3.87
N ALA A 89 -7.24 13.78 2.64
CA ALA A 89 -6.12 12.99 2.17
C ALA A 89 -5.03 13.89 1.58
N HIS A 90 -3.77 13.55 1.83
CA HIS A 90 -2.60 14.24 1.30
C HIS A 90 -1.70 13.27 0.53
N ILE A 91 -1.02 13.76 -0.49
CA ILE A 91 -0.09 12.96 -1.32
C ILE A 91 1.26 13.68 -1.40
N ASP A 92 2.31 12.98 -0.99
CA ASP A 92 3.68 13.33 -1.34
C ASP A 92 4.15 12.41 -2.46
N LYS A 93 4.03 12.90 -3.70
CA LYS A 93 4.47 12.17 -4.89
C LYS A 93 5.97 11.91 -4.91
N LYS A 94 6.79 12.80 -4.33
CA LYS A 94 8.26 12.65 -4.35
C LYS A 94 8.72 11.62 -3.35
N GLY A 95 8.16 11.67 -2.13
CA GLY A 95 8.40 10.68 -1.09
C GLY A 95 7.64 9.38 -1.28
N LYS A 96 6.75 9.30 -2.28
CA LYS A 96 5.83 8.19 -2.52
C LYS A 96 5.01 7.83 -1.26
N ARG A 97 4.46 8.86 -0.62
CA ARG A 97 3.63 8.76 0.59
C ARG A 97 2.24 9.30 0.35
N VAL A 98 1.28 8.75 1.08
CA VAL A 98 -0.12 9.16 1.08
C VAL A 98 -0.63 9.10 2.51
N ASP A 99 -1.29 10.17 2.92
CA ASP A 99 -1.79 10.32 4.28
C ASP A 99 -3.31 10.42 4.26
N LEU A 100 -3.97 9.76 5.22
CA LEU A 100 -5.35 10.01 5.60
C LEU A 100 -5.35 10.80 6.91
N GLU A 101 -5.85 12.01 6.87
CA GLU A 101 -6.04 12.84 8.06
C GLU A 101 -7.44 12.63 8.64
N ILE A 102 -7.46 12.32 9.94
CA ILE A 102 -8.65 12.30 10.77
C ILE A 102 -8.54 13.50 11.72
N SER A 103 -9.40 14.50 11.51
CA SER A 103 -9.44 15.69 12.36
C SER A 103 -10.28 15.45 13.60
N SER A 104 -9.81 15.94 14.76
CA SER A 104 -10.54 15.84 16.03
C SER A 104 -11.06 14.42 16.32
N ALA A 105 -10.13 13.47 16.38
CA ALA A 105 -10.41 12.04 16.51
C ALA A 105 -11.34 11.75 17.70
N LYS A 106 -12.33 10.89 17.48
CA LYS A 106 -13.29 10.43 18.48
C LYS A 106 -13.08 8.96 18.77
N VAL A 107 -13.53 8.49 19.93
CA VAL A 107 -13.53 7.06 20.25
C VAL A 107 -14.28 6.24 19.20
N SER A 108 -15.33 6.81 18.59
CA SER A 108 -16.10 6.19 17.49
C SER A 108 -15.32 6.02 16.18
N ASP A 109 -14.16 6.67 16.03
CA ASP A 109 -13.29 6.55 14.87
C ASP A 109 -12.33 5.36 15.00
N SER A 110 -12.30 4.70 16.17
CA SER A 110 -11.50 3.50 16.42
C SER A 110 -11.93 2.35 15.51
N ALA A 111 -11.09 2.05 14.52
CA ALA A 111 -11.35 1.07 13.49
C ALA A 111 -10.03 0.68 12.80
N VAL A 112 -10.09 -0.33 11.94
CA VAL A 112 -8.97 -0.63 11.03
C VAL A 112 -9.12 0.23 9.78
N TYR A 113 -8.05 0.92 9.39
CA TYR A 113 -8.00 1.73 8.18
C TYR A 113 -7.09 1.07 7.15
N TYR A 114 -7.52 1.06 5.90
CA TYR A 114 -6.77 0.46 4.80
C TYR A 114 -6.51 1.47 3.70
N CYS A 115 -5.29 1.45 3.17
CA CYS A 115 -4.94 2.08 1.91
C CYS A 115 -4.81 1.00 0.83
N ALA A 116 -5.35 1.25 -0.35
CA ALA A 116 -5.36 0.31 -1.46
C ALA A 116 -5.07 1.01 -2.78
N LEU A 117 -4.40 0.30 -3.69
CA LEU A 117 -4.20 0.74 -5.06
C LEU A 117 -5.39 0.31 -5.91
N GLN A 118 -5.89 1.20 -6.77
CA GLN A 118 -6.82 0.77 -7.81
C GLN A 118 -6.04 -0.06 -8.85
N PRO A 119 -6.50 -1.30 -9.17
CA PRO A 119 -5.85 -2.09 -10.21
C PRO A 119 -5.90 -1.37 -11.55
N THR A 120 -4.74 -1.08 -12.14
CA THR A 120 -4.65 -0.63 -13.53
C THR A 120 -4.74 -1.85 -14.43
N VAL A 121 -5.83 -1.93 -15.21
CA VAL A 121 -6.14 -3.07 -16.06
C VAL A 121 -5.24 -3.04 -17.30
N THR A 122 -3.97 -3.44 -17.17
CA THR A 122 -3.07 -3.52 -18.33
C THR A 122 -2.54 -4.94 -18.46
N GLY A 123 -3.34 -5.80 -19.11
CA GLY A 123 -2.84 -6.93 -19.90
C GLY A 123 -2.62 -8.28 -19.19
N ASN A 124 -3.69 -8.92 -18.71
CA ASN A 124 -3.90 -10.38 -18.83
C ASN A 124 -5.31 -10.74 -18.32
N THR A 125 -6.22 -11.04 -19.24
CA THR A 125 -7.63 -11.42 -18.95
C THR A 125 -7.80 -12.84 -18.41
N LYS A 126 -6.70 -13.57 -18.16
CA LYS A 126 -6.70 -14.89 -17.53
C LYS A 126 -6.22 -14.84 -16.09
N THR A 127 -6.91 -14.05 -15.29
CA THR A 127 -7.19 -14.36 -13.88
C THR A 127 -8.13 -13.27 -13.42
N LEU A 128 -9.40 -13.63 -13.23
CA LEU A 128 -10.24 -12.96 -12.24
C LEU A 128 -9.56 -13.17 -10.88
N TYR A 129 -8.47 -12.43 -10.63
CA TYR A 129 -7.97 -12.28 -9.28
C TYR A 129 -9.07 -11.53 -8.55
N LYS A 130 -9.79 -12.26 -7.69
CA LYS A 130 -10.41 -11.65 -6.51
C LYS A 130 -9.27 -10.95 -5.80
N ASN A 131 -9.05 -9.68 -6.13
CA ASN A 131 -7.85 -8.96 -5.70
C ASN A 131 -7.86 -8.90 -4.18
N LEU A 132 -6.97 -9.71 -3.62
CA LEU A 132 -6.09 -9.30 -2.54
C LEU A 132 -6.81 -8.86 -1.25
N TRP A 133 -7.49 -9.82 -0.64
CA TRP A 133 -7.53 -9.94 0.82
C TRP A 133 -6.13 -10.28 1.42
N SER A 134 -5.10 -10.49 0.59
CA SER A 134 -3.86 -11.16 0.99
C SER A 134 -2.69 -10.25 1.42
N LYS A 135 -2.95 -8.98 1.75
CA LYS A 135 -1.99 -8.16 2.53
C LYS A 135 -2.70 -7.25 3.54
N LEU A 136 -3.69 -7.80 4.25
CA LEU A 136 -4.17 -7.20 5.49
C LEU A 136 -3.06 -7.40 6.54
N HIS A 137 -2.09 -6.48 6.60
CA HIS A 137 -1.27 -6.37 7.81
C HIS A 137 -2.24 -5.97 8.94
N GLU A 138 -2.29 -6.79 9.98
CA GLU A 138 -3.27 -6.69 11.04
C GLU A 138 -2.92 -5.58 12.05
N ARG A 139 -3.99 -4.96 12.57
CA ARG A 139 -4.16 -4.21 13.84
C ARG A 139 -3.73 -2.74 13.94
N ILE A 140 -4.54 -1.83 13.40
CA ILE A 140 -4.61 -0.45 13.95
C ILE A 140 -5.73 -0.38 15.00
N ILE A 141 -5.35 -0.02 16.23
CA ILE A 141 -6.20 0.54 17.29
C ILE A 141 -5.92 2.05 17.26
N ALA A 142 -6.94 2.88 17.05
CA ALA A 142 -6.85 4.33 17.31
C ALA A 142 -6.81 4.61 18.82
#